data_AF-A0A938WG70-F1
#
_entry.id   AF-A0A938WG70-F1
#
_cell.length_a   1.000
_cell.length_b   1.000
_cell.length_c   1.000
_cell.angle_alpha   90.00
_cell.angle_beta   90.00
_cell.angle_gamma   90.00
#
_symmetry.space_group_name_H-M   'P 1'
#
loop_
_entity.id
_entity.type
_entity.pdbx_description
1 polymer ?
#
loop_
_entity_poly.entity_id
_entity_poly.type
_entity_poly.pdbx_seq_one_letter_code
_entity_poly.pdbx_strand_id
1 'polypeptide(L)'
;MHDTAPDVAELVRQFHAGLTPEQRWQIASDMFEVARQIVESTLPEGLTPVERQRALIGRLHGEAAVPPPGAWENRRCPTRPDPD
;
A
#
# COMPACT_ATOMS: atom_id res chain seq x y z
N MET A 1 1.50 -10.79 -12.96
CA MET A 1 0.04 -10.71 -13.16
C MET A 1 -0.33 -11.93 -14.00
N HIS A 2 -0.61 -13.06 -13.35
CA HIS A 2 -0.82 -14.33 -14.06
C HIS A 2 -2.25 -14.44 -14.62
N ASP A 3 -3.17 -13.63 -14.12
CA ASP A 3 -4.59 -13.58 -14.54
C ASP A 3 -4.87 -12.59 -15.66
N THR A 4 -3.83 -12.06 -16.32
CA THR A 4 -3.95 -11.07 -17.40
C THR A 4 -3.43 -11.65 -18.71
N ALA A 5 -4.23 -11.51 -19.77
CA ALA A 5 -3.85 -11.96 -21.10
C ALA A 5 -2.53 -11.29 -21.56
N PRO A 6 -1.65 -12.01 -22.30
CA PRO A 6 -0.32 -11.50 -22.65
C PRO A 6 -0.32 -10.19 -23.43
N ASP A 7 -1.31 -10.00 -24.32
CA ASP A 7 -1.50 -8.80 -25.12
C ASP A 7 -1.87 -7.58 -24.25
N VAL A 8 -2.73 -7.76 -23.25
CA VAL A 8 -3.09 -6.73 -22.28
C VAL A 8 -1.88 -6.39 -21.40
N ALA A 9 -1.12 -7.39 -20.94
CA ALA A 9 0.08 -7.18 -20.15
C ALA A 9 1.14 -6.38 -20.93
N GLU A 10 1.31 -6.67 -22.22
CA GLU A 10 2.19 -5.92 -23.13
C GLU A 10 1.74 -4.47 -23.28
N LEU A 11 0.45 -4.25 -23.56
CA LEU A 11 -0.13 -2.91 -23.70
C LEU A 11 0.12 -2.05 -22.46
N VAL A 12 -0.16 -2.59 -21.27
CA VAL A 12 0.05 -1.89 -20.00
C VAL A 12 1.53 -1.58 -19.78
N ARG A 13 2.42 -2.50 -20.13
CA ARG A 13 3.88 -2.27 -20.03
C ARG A 13 4.34 -1.13 -20.93
N GLN A 14 3.88 -1.11 -22.19
CA GLN A 14 4.21 -0.05 -23.14
C GLN A 14 3.66 1.31 -22.70
N PHE A 15 2.43 1.34 -22.19
CA PHE A 15 1.83 2.55 -21.61
C PHE A 15 2.73 3.12 -20.50
N HIS A 16 3.10 2.32 -19.51
CA HIS A 16 3.95 2.79 -18.40
C HIS A 16 5.38 3.17 -18.83
N ALA A 17 5.92 2.56 -19.88
CA ALA A 17 7.23 2.90 -20.43
C ALA A 17 7.26 4.32 -21.05
N GLY A 18 6.12 4.82 -21.52
CA GLY A 18 5.99 6.18 -22.08
C GLY A 18 5.80 7.28 -21.03
N LEU A 19 5.63 6.94 -19.75
CA LEU A 19 5.36 7.91 -18.68
C LEU A 19 6.62 8.49 -18.05
N THR A 20 6.53 9.72 -17.56
CA THR A 20 7.57 10.29 -16.68
C THR A 20 7.54 9.62 -15.30
N PRO A 21 8.64 9.72 -14.51
CA PRO A 21 8.64 9.25 -13.13
C PRO A 21 7.50 9.81 -12.27
N GLU A 22 7.20 11.10 -12.41
CA GLU A 22 6.15 11.80 -11.66
C GLU A 22 4.77 11.26 -12.00
N GLN A 23 4.50 11.01 -13.30
CA GLN A 23 3.25 10.42 -13.74
C GLN A 23 3.07 9.00 -13.22
N ARG A 24 4.13 8.19 -13.22
CA ARG A 24 4.09 6.84 -12.64
C ARG A 24 3.80 6.89 -11.15
N TRP A 25 4.42 7.83 -10.43
CA TRP A 25 4.19 8.03 -9.01
C TRP A 25 2.74 8.42 -8.71
N GLN A 26 2.20 9.38 -9.46
CA GLN A 26 0.82 9.83 -9.29
C GLN A 26 -0.18 8.67 -9.51
N ILE A 27 -0.04 7.93 -10.61
CA ILE A 27 -0.91 6.78 -10.90
C ILE A 27 -0.81 5.72 -9.80
N ALA A 28 0.40 5.39 -9.35
CA ALA A 28 0.58 4.41 -8.28
C ALA A 28 -0.06 4.88 -6.97
N SER A 29 0.07 6.17 -6.63
CA SER A 29 -0.54 6.77 -5.43
C SER A 29 -2.06 6.72 -5.49
N ASP A 30 -2.65 7.11 -6.62
CA ASP A 30 -4.11 7.12 -6.79
C ASP A 30 -4.69 5.71 -6.73
N MET A 31 -4.04 4.75 -7.40
CA MET A 31 -4.44 3.34 -7.34
C MET A 31 -4.32 2.77 -5.92
N PHE A 32 -3.25 3.12 -5.20
CA PHE A 32 -3.07 2.69 -3.81
C PHE A 32 -4.18 3.24 -2.90
N GLU A 33 -4.54 4.52 -3.06
CA GLU A 33 -5.58 5.14 -2.24
C GLU A 33 -6.94 4.47 -2.47
N VAL A 34 -7.30 4.16 -3.72
CA VAL A 34 -8.52 3.39 -4.03
C VAL A 34 -8.47 2.00 -3.43
N ALA A 35 -7.33 1.29 -3.57
CA ALA A 35 -7.17 -0.05 -2.99
C ALA A 35 -7.28 -0.02 -1.45
N ARG A 36 -6.70 0.99 -0.80
CA ARG A 36 -6.80 1.23 0.64
C ARG A 36 -8.25 1.38 1.07
N GLN A 37 -9.02 2.23 0.38
CA GLN A 37 -10.44 2.46 0.68
C GLN A 37 -11.28 1.17 0.57
N ILE A 38 -11.05 0.39 -0.50
CA ILE A 38 -11.71 -0.90 -0.69
C ILE A 38 -11.41 -1.83 0.49
N VAL A 39 -10.13 -2.03 0.82
CA VAL A 39 -9.74 -2.90 1.94
C VAL A 39 -10.34 -2.42 3.25
N GLU A 40 -10.24 -1.12 3.55
CA GLU A 40 -10.76 -0.54 4.78
C GLU A 40 -12.26 -0.75 4.96
N SER A 41 -13.04 -0.65 3.88
CA SER A 41 -14.48 -0.90 3.91
C SER A 41 -14.86 -2.33 4.29
N THR A 42 -13.93 -3.28 4.16
CA THR A 42 -14.14 -4.69 4.48
C THR A 42 -13.62 -5.10 5.85
N LEU A 43 -12.98 -4.19 6.59
CA LEU A 43 -12.42 -4.48 7.90
C LEU A 43 -13.51 -4.52 8.98
N PRO A 44 -13.37 -5.41 9.99
CA PRO A 44 -14.24 -5.40 11.16
C PRO A 44 -14.26 -4.05 11.87
N GLU A 45 -15.43 -3.69 12.39
CA GLU A 45 -15.57 -2.55 13.30
C GLU A 45 -14.88 -2.84 14.65
N GLY A 46 -14.52 -1.78 15.38
CA GLY A 46 -13.94 -1.90 16.73
C GLY A 46 -12.44 -2.21 16.79
N LEU A 47 -11.74 -2.28 15.65
CA LEU A 47 -10.28 -2.42 15.63
C LEU A 47 -9.60 -1.17 16.20
N THR A 48 -8.56 -1.37 17.00
CA THR A 48 -7.65 -0.30 17.37
C THR A 48 -6.90 0.22 16.13
N PRO A 49 -6.34 1.44 16.16
CA PRO A 49 -5.57 1.97 15.02
C PRO A 49 -4.42 1.04 14.58
N VAL A 50 -3.76 0.40 15.54
CA VAL A 50 -2.64 -0.52 15.28
C VAL A 50 -3.13 -1.80 14.62
N GLU A 51 -4.22 -2.38 15.09
CA GLU A 51 -4.82 -3.58 14.49
C GLU A 51 -5.34 -3.29 13.08
N ARG A 52 -5.98 -2.12 12.89
CA ARG A 52 -6.43 -1.66 11.57
C ARG A 52 -5.26 -1.53 10.60
N GLN A 53 -4.15 -0.92 11.02
CA GLN A 53 -2.95 -0.79 10.19
C GLN A 53 -2.32 -2.15 9.86
N ARG A 54 -2.24 -3.08 10.82
CA ARG A 54 -1.75 -4.44 10.58
C ARG A 54 -2.62 -5.19 9.58
N ALA A 55 -3.95 -5.11 9.73
CA ALA A 55 -4.90 -5.74 8.83
C ALA A 55 -4.79 -5.17 7.40
N LEU A 56 -4.63 -3.86 7.26
CA LEU A 56 -4.36 -3.21 5.98
C LEU A 56 -3.10 -3.74 5.31
N ILE A 57 -1.98 -3.81 6.03
CA ILE A 57 -0.71 -4.32 5.51
C ILE A 57 -0.85 -5.78 5.08
N GLY A 58 -1.48 -6.62 5.92
CA GLY A 58 -1.68 -8.04 5.60
C GLY A 58 -2.53 -8.24 4.35
N ARG A 59 -3.55 -7.40 4.14
CA ARG A 59 -4.41 -7.47 2.95
C ARG A 59 -3.75 -6.93 1.68
N LEU A 60 -3.05 -5.80 1.75
CA LEU A 60 -2.44 -5.17 0.57
C LEU A 60 -1.13 -5.81 0.14
N HIS A 61 -0.36 -6.34 1.09
CA HIS A 61 1.02 -6.80 0.85
C HIS A 61 1.26 -8.25 1.27
N GLY A 62 0.26 -8.91 1.85
CA GLY A 62 0.35 -10.27 2.36
C GLY A 62 0.83 -10.33 3.82
N GLU A 63 0.49 -11.41 4.51
CA GLU A 63 0.80 -11.60 5.93
C GLU A 63 2.30 -11.59 6.25
N ALA A 64 3.15 -12.00 5.30
CA ALA A 64 4.60 -11.96 5.45
C ALA A 64 5.17 -10.53 5.57
N ALA A 65 4.42 -9.53 5.10
CA ALA A 65 4.79 -8.11 5.21
C ALA A 65 4.32 -7.48 6.52
N VAL A 66 3.47 -8.16 7.30
CA VAL A 66 2.93 -7.63 8.56
C VAL A 66 4.05 -7.57 9.59
N PRO A 67 4.40 -6.39 10.10
CA PRO A 67 5.43 -6.28 11.12
C PRO A 67 5.00 -7.00 12.41
N PRO A 68 5.94 -7.53 13.23
CA PRO A 68 5.58 -8.08 14.53
C PRO A 68 4.98 -7.00 15.44
N PRO A 69 4.19 -7.37 16.47
CA PRO A 69 3.74 -6.43 17.49
C PRO A 69 4.95 -5.67 18.10
N GLY A 70 4.79 -4.37 18.36
CA GLY A 70 5.86 -3.52 18.91
C GLY A 70 6.97 -3.10 17.92
N ALA A 71 6.94 -3.56 16.65
CA ALA A 71 7.98 -3.22 15.66
C ALA A 71 8.12 -1.72 15.34
N TRP A 72 7.19 -0.89 15.79
CA TRP A 72 7.17 0.56 15.58
C TRP A 72 7.42 1.35 16.87
N GLU A 73 7.45 0.71 18.04
CA GLU A 73 7.57 1.39 19.35
C GLU A 73 8.92 2.09 19.53
N ASN A 74 9.95 1.65 18.81
CA ASN A 74 11.30 2.23 18.88
C ASN A 74 11.78 2.85 17.55
N ARG A 75 10.90 2.95 16.54
CA ARG A 75 11.24 3.63 15.29
C ARG A 75 10.94 5.11 15.43
N ARG A 76 11.93 5.89 15.90
CA ARG A 76 11.94 7.32 15.61
C ARG A 76 11.91 7.47 14.10
N CYS A 77 10.87 8.11 13.57
CA CYS A 77 10.92 8.58 12.20
C CYS A 77 12.05 9.62 12.17
N PRO A 78 13.13 9.42 11.38
CA PRO A 78 14.29 10.31 11.42
C PRO A 78 13.96 11.76 11.07
N THR A 79 12.79 11.99 10.47
CA THR A 79 12.27 13.29 10.08
C THR A 79 11.16 13.84 10.99
N ARG A 80 10.78 13.13 12.07
CA ARG A 80 9.78 13.64 13.00
C ARG A 80 10.49 14.51 14.05
N PRO A 81 10.21 15.82 14.13
CA PRO A 81 10.76 16.65 15.19
C PRO A 81 10.28 16.12 16.54
N ASP A 82 11.17 16.17 17.55
CA ASP A 82 10.81 15.80 18.91
C ASP A 82 9.69 16.74 19.42
N PRO A 83 8.71 16.21 20.19
CA PRO A 83 7.71 17.05 20.81
C PRO A 83 8.37 17.94 21.87
N ASP A 84 8.09 19.24 21.83
CA ASP A 84 8.48 20.25 22.83
C ASP A 84 7.90 19.94 24.22
#